data_AF-A0A3D5D5P4-F1
#
_entry.id   AF-A0A3D5D5P4-F1
#
_cell.length_a   1.000
_cell.length_b   1.000
_cell.length_c   1.000
_cell.angle_alpha   90.00
_cell.angle_beta   90.00
_cell.angle_gamma   90.00
#
_symmetry.space_group_name_H-M   'P 1'
#
loop_
_entity.id
_entity.type
_entity.pdbx_description
1 polymer ?
#
loop_
_entity_poly.entity_id
_entity_poly.type
_entity_poly.pdbx_seq_one_letter_code
_entity_poly.pdbx_strand_id
1 'polypeptide(L)'
;PAYILQLVPNPAERVKSSLANRMMNQMLIKLWIDSEDFQASKIQAHLTRPINFLAGVAGSLKTVELTVTQTRVAPGIWVDEQVSGKFNARVLLGHFRFRVESRSRGFHRLPAPTN
;
A
#
# COMPACT_ATOMS: atom_id res chain seq x y z
N PRO A 1 -22.00 -1.14 0.53
CA PRO A 1 -21.56 -0.80 1.91
C PRO A 1 -20.18 -1.43 2.15
N ALA A 2 -19.42 -0.99 3.16
CA ALA A 2 -18.10 -1.58 3.41
C ALA A 2 -17.84 -1.77 4.90
N TYR A 3 -17.23 -2.90 5.27
CA TYR A 3 -16.60 -3.08 6.56
C TYR A 3 -15.26 -2.34 6.56
N ILE A 4 -14.95 -1.64 7.65
CA ILE A 4 -13.69 -0.90 7.77
C ILE A 4 -12.87 -1.53 8.88
N LEU A 5 -11.69 -2.02 8.53
CA LEU A 5 -10.74 -2.60 9.47
C LEU A 5 -9.54 -1.67 9.63
N GLN A 6 -9.12 -1.48 10.87
CA GLN A 6 -7.84 -0.86 11.19
C GLN A 6 -6.85 -1.98 11.54
N LEU A 7 -5.89 -2.22 10.65
CA LEU A 7 -4.79 -3.13 10.92
C LEU A 7 -3.74 -2.36 11.71
N VAL A 8 -3.30 -2.96 12.82
CA VAL A 8 -2.23 -2.47 13.67
C VAL A 8 -1.04 -3.43 13.57
N PRO A 9 0.20 -2.92 13.58
CA PRO A 9 1.37 -3.80 13.53
C PRO A 9 1.40 -4.77 14.71
N ASN A 10 1.84 -6.00 14.46
CA ASN A 10 2.19 -6.97 15.49
C ASN A 10 3.72 -7.06 15.60
N PRO A 11 4.36 -6.44 16.62
CA PRO A 11 5.82 -6.42 16.74
C PRO A 11 6.46 -7.79 17.04
N ALA A 12 5.66 -8.78 17.44
CA ALA A 12 6.14 -10.16 17.62
C ALA A 12 6.45 -10.83 16.27
N GLU A 13 5.75 -10.43 15.21
CA GLU A 13 5.96 -10.95 13.86
C GLU A 13 7.05 -10.14 13.15
N ARG A 14 8.09 -10.82 12.67
CA ARG A 14 9.23 -10.18 12.03
C ARG A 14 9.34 -10.53 10.56
N VAL A 15 9.49 -9.50 9.73
CA VAL A 15 9.87 -9.66 8.33
C VAL A 15 11.39 -9.78 8.22
N LYS A 16 11.90 -10.65 7.33
CA LYS A 16 13.35 -10.90 7.16
C LYS A 16 14.17 -9.63 6.89
N SER A 17 13.65 -8.70 6.08
CA SER A 17 14.32 -7.43 5.81
C SER A 17 14.17 -6.47 6.99
N SER A 18 15.29 -6.00 7.56
CA SER A 18 15.28 -5.06 8.69
C SER A 18 14.55 -3.76 8.37
N LEU A 19 14.75 -3.21 7.16
CA LEU A 19 14.06 -2.00 6.73
C LEU A 19 12.56 -2.24 6.56
N ALA A 20 12.18 -3.33 5.87
CA ALA A 20 10.77 -3.68 5.71
C ALA A 20 10.10 -3.93 7.07
N ASN A 21 10.79 -4.61 7.99
CA ASN A 21 10.30 -4.86 9.33
C ASN A 21 10.07 -3.56 10.13
N ARG A 22 11.01 -2.61 10.05
CA ARG A 22 10.85 -1.28 10.67
C ARG A 22 9.67 -0.52 10.06
N MET A 23 9.52 -0.58 8.74
CA MET A 23 8.40 0.05 8.05
C MET A 23 7.07 -0.55 8.47
N MET A 24 6.92 -1.88 8.44
CA MET A 24 5.71 -2.58 8.85
C MET A 24 5.34 -2.27 10.30
N ASN A 25 6.33 -2.22 11.21
CA ASN A 25 6.11 -1.87 12.61
C ASN A 25 5.69 -0.40 12.84
N GLN A 26 5.84 0.46 11.84
CA GLN A 26 5.44 1.88 11.89
C GLN A 26 4.37 2.21 10.85
N MET A 27 3.71 1.19 10.27
CA MET A 27 2.68 1.38 9.27
C MET A 27 1.31 1.24 9.91
N LEU A 28 0.45 2.23 9.71
CA LEU A 28 -0.96 2.11 10.05
C LEU A 28 -1.74 1.88 8.76
N ILE A 29 -2.51 0.78 8.71
CA ILE A 29 -3.20 0.35 7.49
C ILE A 29 -4.69 0.27 7.74
N LYS A 30 -5.48 1.05 7.00
CA LYS A 30 -6.93 0.96 6.98
C LYS A 30 -7.37 0.20 5.73
N LEU A 31 -8.23 -0.79 5.92
CA LEU A 31 -8.74 -1.67 4.88
C LEU A 31 -10.26 -1.52 4.80
N TRP A 32 -10.78 -1.32 3.60
CA TRP A 32 -12.21 -1.37 3.31
C TRP A 32 -12.50 -2.69 2.63
N ILE A 33 -13.43 -3.45 3.20
CA ILE A 33 -13.90 -4.73 2.68
C ILE A 33 -15.32 -4.51 2.16
N ASP A 34 -15.53 -4.81 0.88
CA ASP A 34 -16.84 -4.80 0.26
C ASP A 34 -17.79 -5.76 0.97
N SER A 35 -19.03 -5.33 1.23
CA SER A 35 -19.96 -6.10 2.07
C SER A 35 -20.62 -7.29 1.36
N GLU A 36 -20.55 -7.36 0.03
CA GLU A 36 -21.20 -8.41 -0.75
C GLU A 36 -20.21 -9.52 -1.10
N ASP A 37 -19.05 -9.14 -1.66
CA ASP A 37 -18.04 -10.09 -2.14
C ASP A 37 -16.95 -10.37 -1.08
N PHE A 38 -16.94 -9.62 0.03
CA PHE A 38 -15.88 -9.66 1.06
C PHE A 38 -14.47 -9.39 0.51
N GLN A 39 -14.37 -8.62 -0.58
CA GLN A 39 -13.11 -8.25 -1.25
C GLN A 39 -12.55 -6.92 -0.73
N ALA A 40 -11.22 -6.76 -0.80
CA ALA A 40 -10.51 -5.55 -0.39
C ALA A 40 -10.70 -4.39 -1.39
N SER A 41 -11.77 -3.60 -1.24
CA SER A 41 -12.08 -2.51 -2.17
C SER A 41 -11.14 -1.31 -2.06
N LYS A 42 -10.54 -1.08 -0.89
CA LYS A 42 -9.56 0.00 -0.70
C LYS A 42 -8.57 -0.32 0.41
N ILE A 43 -7.33 0.10 0.21
CA ILE A 43 -6.28 0.11 1.23
C ILE A 43 -5.75 1.53 1.35
N GLN A 44 -5.59 2.00 2.59
CA GLN A 44 -4.80 3.18 2.90
C GLN A 44 -3.74 2.82 3.91
N ALA A 45 -2.50 3.16 3.61
CA ALA A 45 -1.37 2.91 4.48
C ALA A 45 -0.58 4.20 4.68
N HIS A 46 -0.18 4.49 5.90
CA HIS A 46 0.76 5.56 6.18
C HIS A 46 1.73 5.24 7.29
N LEU A 47 2.92 5.83 7.18
CA LEU A 47 3.93 5.75 8.21
C LEU A 47 3.51 6.63 9.40
N THR A 48 3.46 6.08 10.61
CA THR A 48 3.07 6.79 11.84
C THR A 48 4.19 7.66 12.39
N ARG A 49 5.44 7.27 12.14
CA ARG A 49 6.64 8.06 12.49
C ARG A 49 7.80 7.74 11.55
N PRO A 50 8.71 8.70 11.29
CA PRO A 50 9.90 8.46 10.49
C PRO A 50 10.71 7.25 10.98
N ILE A 51 11.24 6.47 10.05
CA ILE A 51 12.16 5.36 10.36
C ILE A 51 13.56 5.68 9.85
N ASN A 52 14.57 5.36 10.64
CA ASN A 52 15.97 5.49 10.24
C ASN A 52 16.49 4.14 9.70
N PHE A 53 17.32 4.22 8.66
CA PHE A 53 18.05 3.11 8.07
C PHE A 53 19.53 3.54 7.88
N LEU A 54 20.48 2.61 7.83
CA LEU A 54 21.94 2.89 7.83
C LEU A 54 22.46 3.55 9.12
N ALA A 55 22.49 2.79 10.22
CA ALA A 55 23.13 3.17 11.48
C ALA A 55 22.70 4.55 12.06
N GLY A 56 21.44 4.94 11.84
CA GLY A 56 20.79 6.03 12.59
C GLY A 56 20.91 7.44 12.01
N VAL A 57 21.80 7.71 11.06
CA VAL A 57 22.05 9.09 10.55
C VAL A 57 22.12 9.18 9.02
N ALA A 58 22.58 8.13 8.33
CA ALA A 58 22.81 8.19 6.89
C ALA A 58 21.55 7.95 6.03
N GLY A 59 20.47 7.41 6.59
CA GLY A 59 19.24 7.14 5.85
C GLY A 59 17.98 7.32 6.70
N SER A 60 16.94 7.95 6.15
CA SER A 60 15.63 7.97 6.81
C SER A 60 14.48 8.00 5.82
N LEU A 61 13.41 7.28 6.13
CA LEU A 61 12.14 7.33 5.41
C LEU A 61 11.20 8.19 6.27
N LYS A 62 10.94 9.40 5.80
CA LYS A 62 10.19 10.43 6.54
C LYS A 62 8.69 10.27 6.36
N THR A 63 8.27 9.89 5.17
CA THR A 63 6.85 9.75 4.82
C THR A 63 6.68 8.57 3.89
N VAL A 64 5.66 7.77 4.17
CA VAL A 64 5.02 6.87 3.22
C VAL A 64 3.53 7.12 3.35
N GLU A 65 2.89 7.45 2.25
CA GLU A 65 1.44 7.44 2.10
C GLU A 65 1.15 6.58 0.88
N LEU A 66 0.24 5.61 1.01
CA LEU A 66 -0.22 4.77 -0.09
C LEU A 66 -1.74 4.67 -0.03
N THR A 67 -2.40 4.83 -1.17
CA THR A 67 -3.80 4.50 -1.35
C THR A 67 -3.92 3.61 -2.58
N VAL A 68 -4.56 2.46 -2.40
CA VAL A 68 -4.92 1.52 -3.47
C VAL A 68 -6.44 1.37 -3.47
N THR A 69 -7.08 1.45 -4.63
CA THR A 69 -8.50 1.12 -4.80
C THR A 69 -8.64 0.01 -5.82
N GLN A 70 -9.59 -0.87 -5.55
CA GLN A 70 -10.03 -1.91 -6.46
C GLN A 70 -11.49 -1.66 -6.83
N THR A 71 -11.88 -2.07 -8.03
CA THR A 71 -13.25 -1.98 -8.51
C THR A 71 -13.74 -3.32 -9.01
N ARG A 72 -15.02 -3.62 -8.76
CA ARG A 72 -15.69 -4.82 -9.26
C ARG A 72 -16.04 -4.61 -10.73
N VAL A 73 -15.59 -5.50 -11.61
CA VAL A 73 -15.90 -5.44 -13.05
C VAL A 73 -16.86 -6.54 -13.52
N ALA A 74 -17.04 -7.59 -12.70
CA ALA A 74 -18.03 -8.64 -12.87
C ALA A 74 -18.22 -9.37 -11.51
N PRO A 75 -19.25 -10.23 -11.33
CA PRO A 75 -19.44 -10.96 -10.09
C PRO A 75 -18.18 -11.73 -9.67
N GLY A 76 -17.65 -11.43 -8.49
CA GLY A 76 -16.43 -12.04 -7.96
C GLY A 76 -15.12 -11.63 -8.66
N ILE A 77 -15.15 -10.70 -9.62
CA ILE A 77 -13.97 -10.26 -10.37
C ILE A 77 -13.68 -8.80 -10.05
N TRP A 78 -12.52 -8.57 -9.43
CA TRP A 78 -12.03 -7.27 -9.01
C TRP A 78 -10.69 -6.98 -9.68
N VAL A 79 -10.47 -5.70 -9.97
CA VAL A 79 -9.25 -5.22 -10.61
C VAL A 79 -8.76 -3.95 -9.92
N ASP A 80 -7.45 -3.71 -9.99
CA ASP A 80 -6.86 -2.48 -9.49
C ASP A 80 -7.34 -1.30 -10.34
N GLU A 81 -7.98 -0.33 -9.69
CA GLU A 81 -8.48 0.88 -10.34
C GLU A 81 -7.48 2.02 -10.21
N GLN A 82 -6.96 2.24 -9.00
CA GLN A 82 -6.05 3.34 -8.72
C GLN A 82 -4.99 2.91 -7.71
N VAL A 83 -3.74 3.30 -7.98
CA VAL A 83 -2.65 3.28 -7.01
C VAL A 83 -2.09 4.69 -6.93
N SER A 84 -2.01 5.23 -5.72
CA SER A 84 -1.36 6.51 -5.48
C SER A 84 -0.47 6.42 -4.26
N GLY A 85 0.69 7.05 -4.32
CA GLY A 85 1.60 7.06 -3.19
C GLY A 85 2.54 8.25 -3.17
N LYS A 86 2.99 8.59 -1.96
CA LYS A 86 4.00 9.61 -1.72
C LYS A 86 5.07 9.04 -0.80
N PHE A 87 6.32 9.23 -1.18
CA PHE A 87 7.47 8.73 -0.45
C PHE A 87 8.48 9.85 -0.30
N ASN A 88 8.89 10.11 0.94
CA ASN A 88 9.94 11.07 1.24
C ASN A 88 11.06 10.35 1.96
N ALA A 89 12.25 10.32 1.35
CA ALA A 89 13.44 9.72 1.92
C ALA A 89 14.61 10.71 1.93
N ARG A 90 15.51 10.52 2.89
CA ARG A 90 16.82 11.17 2.91
C ARG A 90 17.89 10.10 2.93
N VAL A 91 18.89 10.23 2.07
CA VAL A 91 20.11 9.41 2.09
C VAL A 91 21.29 10.35 2.04
N LEU A 92 22.14 10.31 3.07
CA LEU A 92 23.23 11.26 3.33
C LEU A 92 22.73 12.71 3.27
N LEU A 93 23.19 13.49 2.30
CA LEU A 93 22.75 14.87 2.04
C LEU A 93 21.61 14.96 1.01
N GLY A 94 21.31 13.86 0.30
CA GLY A 94 20.29 13.80 -0.73
C GLY A 94 18.88 13.67 -0.17
N HIS A 95 17.96 14.49 -0.69
CA HIS A 95 16.53 14.41 -0.40
C HIS A 95 15.79 13.85 -1.62
N PHE A 96 15.10 12.74 -1.43
CA PHE A 96 14.38 12.05 -2.48
C PHE A 96 12.88 12.12 -2.19
N ARG A 97 12.12 12.60 -3.16
CA ARG A 97 10.66 12.70 -3.08
C ARG A 97 10.09 12.00 -4.30
N PHE A 98 9.31 10.95 -4.06
CA PHE A 98 8.66 10.19 -5.11
C PHE A 98 7.15 10.32 -4.96
N ARG A 99 6.48 10.52 -6.09
CA ARG A 99 5.04 10.37 -6.19
C ARG A 99 4.76 9.31 -7.23
N VAL A 100 3.88 8.39 -6.88
CA VAL A 100 3.36 7.37 -7.80
C VAL A 100 1.89 7.66 -7.97
N GLU A 101 1.43 7.71 -9.21
CA GLU A 101 0.01 7.74 -9.55
C GLU A 101 -0.17 6.80 -10.74
N SER A 102 -1.11 5.87 -10.60
CA SER A 102 -1.53 4.95 -11.64
C SER A 102 -3.05 4.85 -11.59
N ARG A 103 -3.68 4.82 -12.76
CA ARG A 103 -5.12 4.64 -12.89
C ARG A 103 -5.42 3.77 -14.09
N SER A 104 -6.20 2.73 -13.86
CA SER A 104 -6.68 1.79 -14.88
C SER A 104 -8.16 2.04 -15.14
N ARG A 105 -8.57 2.00 -16.41
CA ARG A 105 -9.95 2.23 -16.87
C ARG A 105 -10.23 1.40 -18.11
N GLY A 106 -11.51 1.30 -18.48
CA GLY A 106 -11.92 0.69 -19.76
C GLY A 106 -11.77 -0.84 -19.77
N PHE A 107 -11.94 -1.48 -18.61
CA PHE A 107 -11.85 -2.92 -18.49
C PHE A 107 -12.89 -3.61 -19.37
N HIS A 108 -12.44 -4.60 -20.13
CA HIS A 108 -13.30 -5.43 -20.96
C HIS A 108 -12.84 -6.88 -20.88
N ARG A 109 -13.79 -7.80 -21.03
CA ARG A 109 -13.49 -9.23 -21.04
C ARG A 109 -12.86 -9.60 -22.38
N LEU A 110 -11.72 -10.28 -22.34
CA LEU A 110 -11.11 -10.87 -23.52
C LEU A 110 -11.79 -12.22 -23.86
N PRO A 111 -11.84 -12.60 -25.15
CA PRO A 111 -12.26 -13.94 -25.53
C PRO A 111 -11.34 -15.00 -24.90
N ALA A 112 -11.87 -16.20 -24.68
CA ALA A 112 -11.04 -17.30 -24.22
C ALA A 112 -9.95 -17.60 -25.26
N PRO A 113 -8.70 -17.94 -24.85
CA PRO A 113 -7.68 -18.37 -25.78
C PRO A 113 -8.20 -19.54 -26.63
N THR A 114 -8.04 -19.45 -27.94
CA THR A 114 -8.19 -20.60 -28.83
C THR A 114 -6.85 -21.34 -28.86
N ASN A 115 -6.88 -22.64 -28.53
CA ASN A 115 -5.72 -23.53 -28.71
C ASN A 115 -5.48 -23.82 -30.18
#